data_AF-A0A2K1IH62-F1
#
_entry.id   AF-A0A2K1IH62-F1
#
_cell.length_a   1.000
_cell.length_b   1.000
_cell.length_c   1.000
_cell.angle_alpha   90.00
_cell.angle_beta   90.00
_cell.angle_gamma   90.00
#
_symmetry.space_group_name_H-M   'P 1'
#
loop_
_entity.id
_entity.type
_entity.pdbx_description
1 polymer ?
#
loop_
_entity_poly.entity_id
_entity_poly.type
_entity_poly.pdbx_seq_one_letter_code
_entity_poly.pdbx_strand_id
1 'polypeptide(L)'
;MKLNFCVDFLWCVQCLYGGAPKVPKLRDIERGADIIIETPGQLNDFLEVKRVGLGQVSYLVPYEADRMLNMGFEPQICRIVNEIPSRR
;
A
#
# COMPACT_ATOMS: atom_id res chain seq x y z
N MET A 1 -9.38 14.16 -3.50
CA MET A 1 -8.78 14.72 -2.29
C MET A 1 -7.32 14.27 -2.27
N LYS A 2 -6.38 15.11 -2.74
CA LYS A 2 -4.94 14.83 -2.58
C LYS A 2 -4.61 15.20 -1.13
N LEU A 3 -4.32 14.22 -0.28
CA LEU A 3 -3.77 14.48 1.04
C LEU A 3 -2.37 15.06 0.86
N ASN A 4 -2.26 16.38 0.84
CA ASN A 4 -0.99 17.09 0.99
C ASN A 4 -0.65 17.07 2.49
N PHE A 5 -0.19 15.92 2.99
CA PHE A 5 0.38 15.80 4.34
C PHE A 5 1.92 15.69 4.24
N CYS A 6 2.52 16.52 3.40
CA CYS A 6 3.97 16.56 3.21
C CYS A 6 4.37 18.03 3.07
N VAL A 7 4.59 18.70 4.21
CA VAL A 7 5.22 20.04 4.19
C VAL A 7 6.42 20.19 5.14
N ASP A 8 6.76 19.21 6.00
CA ASP A 8 7.88 19.40 6.96
C ASP A 8 8.85 18.20 7.12
N PHE A 9 8.64 17.08 6.43
CA PHE A 9 9.50 15.89 6.55
C PHE A 9 9.97 15.41 5.17
N LEU A 10 11.24 15.00 5.08
CA LEU A 10 11.95 14.49 3.88
C LEU A 10 11.37 13.18 3.27
N TRP A 11 10.15 12.80 3.64
CA TRP A 11 9.53 11.51 3.33
C TRP A 11 8.54 11.67 2.17
N CYS A 12 8.71 10.87 1.12
CA CYS A 12 7.84 10.80 -0.05
C CYS A 12 6.60 9.95 0.29
N VAL A 13 5.45 10.61 0.46
CA VAL A 13 4.16 9.95 0.73
C VAL A 13 3.39 9.78 -0.57
N GLN A 14 3.15 8.53 -0.97
CA GLN A 14 2.30 8.20 -2.12
C GLN A 14 0.89 7.82 -1.64
N CYS A 15 -0.02 8.78 -1.76
CA CYS A 15 -1.45 8.56 -1.50
C CYS A 15 -2.14 8.09 -2.77
N LEU A 16 -2.50 6.82 -2.80
CA LEU A 16 -3.03 6.21 -3.99
C LEU A 16 -4.48 5.76 -3.73
N TYR A 17 -5.43 6.55 -4.23
CA TYR A 17 -6.85 6.26 -4.06
C TYR A 17 -7.38 5.41 -5.23
N GLY A 18 -8.47 4.69 -4.99
CA GLY A 18 -9.22 4.00 -6.03
C GLY A 18 -9.69 4.98 -7.12
N GLY A 19 -9.58 4.58 -8.39
CA GLY A 19 -10.03 5.37 -9.55
C GLY A 19 -8.94 6.06 -10.38
N ALA A 20 -7.70 6.15 -9.88
CA ALA A 20 -6.58 6.67 -10.67
C ALA A 20 -5.91 5.57 -11.53
N PRO A 21 -5.36 5.90 -12.73
CA PRO A 21 -4.76 4.91 -13.63
C PRO A 21 -3.57 4.19 -12.98
N LYS A 22 -3.46 2.86 -13.15
CA LYS A 22 -2.42 2.03 -12.52
C LYS A 22 -0.99 2.42 -12.95
N VAL A 23 -0.80 2.79 -14.20
CA VAL A 23 0.53 3.04 -14.82
C VAL A 23 1.31 4.20 -14.18
N PRO A 24 0.76 5.42 -14.01
CA PRO A 24 1.48 6.51 -13.34
C PRO A 24 1.79 6.17 -11.88
N LYS A 25 0.87 5.51 -11.17
CA LYS A 25 1.10 5.06 -9.77
C LYS A 25 2.31 4.14 -9.66
N LEU A 26 2.40 3.14 -10.55
CA LEU A 26 3.52 2.21 -10.60
C LEU A 26 4.85 2.93 -10.81
N ARG A 27 4.90 3.93 -11.71
CA ARG A 27 6.12 4.73 -11.93
C ARG A 27 6.54 5.51 -10.69
N ASP A 28 5.59 6.04 -9.92
CA ASP A 28 5.89 6.80 -8.71
C ASP A 28 6.34 5.87 -7.57
N ILE A 29 5.80 4.65 -7.47
CA ILE A 29 6.29 3.64 -6.52
C ILE A 29 7.68 3.12 -6.93
N GLU A 30 7.93 2.89 -8.23
CA GLU A 30 9.24 2.45 -8.75
C GLU A 30 10.36 3.47 -8.49
N ARG A 31 10.01 4.76 -8.33
CA ARG A 31 10.97 5.81 -7.95
C ARG A 31 11.35 5.79 -6.47
N GLY A 32 10.64 5.01 -5.65
CA GLY A 32 10.77 4.99 -4.21
C GLY A 32 9.62 5.74 -3.53
N ALA A 33 8.98 5.07 -2.57
CA ALA A 33 7.97 5.64 -1.70
C ALA A 33 8.28 5.23 -0.26
N ASP A 34 8.34 6.20 0.64
CA ASP A 34 8.58 5.91 2.07
C ASP A 34 7.29 5.48 2.77
N ILE A 35 6.15 6.00 2.29
CA ILE A 35 4.81 5.68 2.80
C ILE A 35 3.88 5.43 1.62
N ILE A 36 3.18 4.29 1.64
CA ILE A 36 2.17 3.92 0.63
C ILE A 36 0.82 3.78 1.33
N ILE A 37 -0.18 4.50 0.82
CA ILE A 37 -1.57 4.34 1.25
C ILE A 37 -2.35 3.76 0.07
N GLU A 38 -2.80 2.52 0.21
CA GLU A 38 -3.53 1.79 -0.82
C GLU A 38 -4.61 0.88 -0.22
N THR A 39 -5.55 0.50 -1.07
CA THR A 39 -6.55 -0.54 -0.75
C THR A 39 -5.97 -1.95 -0.95
N PRO A 40 -6.37 -2.97 -0.16
CA PRO A 40 -5.80 -4.31 -0.25
C PRO A 40 -5.84 -4.94 -1.65
N GLY A 41 -6.92 -4.69 -2.39
CA GLY A 41 -7.06 -5.19 -3.77
C GLY A 41 -5.99 -4.63 -4.71
N GLN A 42 -5.82 -3.30 -4.74
CA GLN A 42 -4.78 -2.68 -5.58
C GLN A 42 -3.37 -3.00 -5.12
N LEU A 43 -3.15 -3.10 -3.80
CA LEU A 43 -1.84 -3.50 -3.28
C LEU A 43 -1.50 -4.92 -3.71
N ASN A 44 -2.44 -5.87 -3.64
CA ASN A 44 -2.23 -7.23 -4.13
C ASN A 44 -1.99 -7.28 -5.64
N ASP A 45 -2.67 -6.46 -6.45
CA ASP A 45 -2.38 -6.35 -7.88
C ASP A 45 -0.91 -5.95 -8.11
N PHE A 46 -0.36 -5.02 -7.33
CA PHE A 46 1.04 -4.60 -7.46
C PHE A 46 2.04 -5.69 -7.03
N LEU A 47 1.69 -6.47 -6.00
CA LEU A 47 2.48 -7.61 -5.54
C LEU A 47 2.47 -8.75 -6.56
N GLU A 48 1.33 -9.02 -7.20
CA GLU A 48 1.18 -10.04 -8.25
C GLU A 48 2.06 -9.76 -9.46
N VAL A 49 2.11 -8.50 -9.90
CA VAL A 49 2.94 -8.09 -11.03
C VAL A 49 4.43 -8.02 -10.66
N LYS A 50 4.78 -8.26 -9.38
CA LYS A 50 6.16 -8.23 -8.83
C LYS A 50 6.90 -6.92 -9.12
N ARG A 51 6.15 -5.82 -9.22
CA ARG A 51 6.70 -4.47 -9.44
C ARG A 51 7.07 -3.79 -8.13
N VAL A 52 6.41 -4.21 -7.05
CA VAL A 52 6.59 -3.69 -5.70
C VAL A 52 6.79 -4.88 -4.77
N GLY A 53 7.67 -4.75 -3.78
CA GLY A 53 7.88 -5.77 -2.74
C GLY A 53 7.71 -5.18 -1.35
N LEU A 54 7.21 -5.97 -0.40
CA LEU A 54 7.04 -5.56 1.00
C LEU A 54 8.23 -5.93 1.89
N GLY A 55 9.33 -6.42 1.30
CA GLY A 55 10.50 -6.90 2.04
C GLY A 55 11.24 -5.86 2.89
N GLN A 56 11.00 -4.56 2.66
CA GLN A 56 11.55 -3.46 3.45
C GLN A 56 10.50 -2.73 4.30
N VAL A 57 9.25 -3.23 4.32
CA VAL A 57 8.16 -2.59 5.07
C VAL A 57 8.28 -2.92 6.54
N SER A 58 8.49 -1.90 7.38
CA SER A 58 8.57 -2.05 8.84
C SER A 58 7.21 -1.95 9.53
N TYR A 59 6.26 -1.23 8.95
CA TYR A 59 4.95 -0.95 9.56
C TYR A 59 3.82 -1.15 8.56
N LEU A 60 2.80 -1.91 8.98
CA LEU A 60 1.52 -2.03 8.29
C LEU A 60 0.42 -1.56 9.25
N VAL A 61 -0.37 -0.58 8.82
CA VAL A 61 -1.48 -0.04 9.62
C VAL A 61 -2.78 -0.20 8.82
N PRO A 62 -3.61 -1.20 9.13
CA PRO A 62 -4.93 -1.33 8.52
C PRO A 62 -5.89 -0.29 9.11
N TYR A 63 -6.56 0.49 8.24
CA TYR A 63 -7.60 1.43 8.64
C TYR A 63 -8.97 0.76 8.56
N GLU A 64 -9.77 0.82 9.65
CA GLU A 64 -11.09 0.16 9.73
C GLU A 64 -11.05 -1.34 9.39
N ALA A 65 -10.11 -2.08 10.00
CA ALA A 65 -9.88 -3.49 9.74
C ALA A 65 -11.15 -4.35 9.89
N ASP A 66 -12.00 -4.04 10.85
CA ASP A 66 -13.30 -4.67 11.07
C ASP A 66 -14.25 -4.49 9.88
N ARG A 67 -14.32 -3.29 9.30
CA ARG A 67 -15.10 -3.05 8.08
C ARG A 67 -14.50 -3.74 6.87
N MET A 68 -13.17 -3.76 6.77
CA MET A 68 -12.50 -4.47 5.67
C MET A 68 -12.81 -5.97 5.71
N LEU A 69 -12.83 -6.58 6.89
CA LEU A 69 -13.25 -7.97 7.08
C LEU A 69 -14.72 -8.17 6.69
N ASN A 70 -15.62 -7.26 7.12
CA ASN A 70 -17.04 -7.31 6.75
C ASN A 70 -17.28 -7.15 5.24
N MET A 71 -16.39 -6.46 4.52
CA MET A 71 -16.41 -6.33 3.06
C MET A 71 -15.82 -7.56 2.33
N GLY A 72 -15.35 -8.57 3.06
CA GLY A 72 -14.75 -9.77 2.50
C GLY A 72 -13.30 -9.61 2.06
N PHE A 73 -12.59 -8.58 2.54
CA PHE A 73 -11.17 -8.38 2.22
C PHE A 73 -10.21 -9.26 3.03
N GLU A 74 -10.73 -10.13 3.89
CA GLU A 74 -9.92 -11.05 4.70
C GLU A 74 -8.83 -11.80 3.91
N PRO A 75 -9.14 -12.46 2.76
CA PRO A 75 -8.12 -13.22 2.03
C PRO A 75 -7.00 -12.32 1.49
N GLN A 76 -7.36 -11.09 1.11
CA GLN A 76 -6.44 -10.11 0.55
C GLN A 76 -5.51 -9.56 1.62
N ILE A 77 -6.03 -9.29 2.82
CA ILE A 77 -5.25 -8.84 3.98
C ILE A 77 -4.29 -9.94 4.42
N CYS A 78 -4.77 -11.18 4.56
CA CYS A 78 -3.94 -12.33 4.94
C CYS A 78 -2.75 -12.49 3.99
N ARG A 79 -2.97 -12.33 2.68
CA ARG A 79 -1.89 -12.36 1.69
C ARG A 79 -0.85 -11.26 1.92
N ILE A 80 -1.28 -10.01 2.11
CA ILE A 80 -0.38 -8.87 2.36
C ILE A 80 0.45 -9.11 3.63
N VAL A 81 -0.19 -9.55 4.70
CA VAL A 81 0.48 -9.82 5.98
C VAL A 81 1.54 -10.92 5.84
N ASN A 82 1.26 -11.96 5.04
CA ASN A 82 2.20 -13.06 4.80
C ASN A 82 3.42 -12.64 3.96
N GLU A 83 3.30 -11.60 3.12
CA GLU A 83 4.41 -11.06 2.33
C GLU A 83 5.34 -10.14 3.14
N ILE A 84 4.89 -9.68 4.32
CA ILE A 84 5.72 -8.85 5.20
C ILE A 84 6.66 -9.75 6.00
N PRO A 85 7.98 -9.51 5.95
CA PRO A 85 8.94 -10.33 6.67
C PRO A 85 8.69 -10.27 8.19
N SER A 86 8.63 -11.44 8.82
CA SER A 86 8.37 -11.57 10.26
C SER A 86 9.54 -11.13 11.14
N ARG A 87 10.73 -10.93 10.54
CA ARG A 87 11.94 -10.53 11.24
C ARG A 87 11.94 -9.01 11.44
N ARG A 88 11.49 -8.61 12.62
CA ARG A 88 11.51 -7.24 13.14
C ARG A 88 12.80 -6.98 13.90
#